data_AF-A0A4U7EXZ6-F1
#
_entry.id   AF-A0A4U7EXZ6-F1
#
_cell.length_a   1.000
_cell.length_b   1.000
_cell.length_c   1.000
_cell.angle_alpha   90.00
_cell.angle_beta   90.00
_cell.angle_gamma   90.00
#
_symmetry.space_group_name_H-M   'P 1'
#
loop_
_entity.id
_entity.type
_entity.pdbx_description
1 polymer ?
#
loop_
_entity_poly.entity_id
_entity_poly.type
_entity_poly.pdbx_seq_one_letter_code
_entity_poly.pdbx_strand_id
1 'polypeptide(L)'
;AAPDWLTPRAFNGHLAGSVGVWAAADAHDAFHATHHALRRTYRYHLYAPGGGEGGAEASAGTGHDDAARDSIDDERVADALARFSGEHDYHNLTSDETGTVRDLDATATRDGDALVVEVSAGGFPRALVRRLVAAVEAIGRGTADLAYADRLLAAEPVPGELGVGPAPPEPLVL
;
A
#
# COMPACT_ATOMS: atom_id res chain seq x y z
N ALA A 1 28.17 7.67 -21.19
CA ALA A 1 27.06 8.62 -21.41
C ALA A 1 26.11 8.07 -22.47
N ALA A 2 24.82 8.34 -22.35
CA ALA A 2 23.85 8.04 -23.41
C ALA A 2 24.04 9.00 -24.60
N PRO A 3 23.65 8.63 -25.83
CA PRO A 3 23.70 9.54 -26.97
C PRO A 3 22.68 10.68 -26.86
N ASP A 4 23.01 11.88 -27.36
CA ASP A 4 22.14 13.07 -27.30
C ASP A 4 20.77 12.90 -27.96
N TRP A 5 20.64 11.97 -28.91
CA TRP A 5 19.38 11.68 -29.60
C TRP A 5 18.43 10.81 -28.75
N LEU A 6 18.91 10.15 -27.69
CA LEU A 6 18.12 9.26 -26.84
C LEU A 6 17.25 10.04 -25.84
N THR A 7 16.29 10.76 -26.40
CA THR A 7 15.25 11.45 -25.63
C THR A 7 14.15 10.48 -25.18
N PRO A 8 13.37 10.80 -24.13
CA PRO A 8 12.18 10.02 -23.77
C PRO A 8 11.24 9.74 -24.95
N ARG A 9 11.02 10.73 -25.82
CA ARG A 9 10.20 10.59 -27.03
C ARG A 9 10.78 9.55 -28.00
N ALA A 10 12.08 9.63 -28.27
CA ALA A 10 12.74 8.67 -29.16
C ALA A 10 12.68 7.25 -28.59
N PHE A 11 12.91 7.11 -27.28
CA PHE A 11 12.87 5.80 -26.62
C PHE A 11 11.46 5.20 -26.60
N ASN A 12 10.42 6.02 -26.35
CA ASN A 12 9.03 5.58 -26.37
C ASN A 12 8.57 5.04 -27.72
N GLY A 13 9.20 5.44 -28.84
CA GLY A 13 8.93 4.86 -30.16
C GLY A 13 9.28 3.37 -30.28
N HIS A 14 10.03 2.83 -29.33
CA HIS A 14 10.48 1.43 -29.30
C HIS A 14 9.85 0.60 -28.16
N LEU A 15 9.08 1.22 -27.27
CA LEU A 15 8.48 0.54 -26.12
C LEU A 15 7.07 0.03 -26.43
N ALA A 16 6.64 -1.00 -25.69
CA ALA A 16 5.25 -1.44 -25.72
C ALA A 16 4.34 -0.32 -25.20
N GLY A 17 3.08 -0.26 -25.67
CA GLY A 17 2.15 0.81 -25.32
C GLY A 17 1.80 0.93 -23.82
N SER A 18 2.13 -0.08 -23.02
CA SER A 18 1.96 -0.09 -21.55
C SER A 18 3.18 0.43 -20.79
N VAL A 19 4.26 0.79 -21.46
CA VAL A 19 5.50 1.30 -20.84
C VAL A 19 5.90 2.61 -21.50
N GLY A 20 6.13 3.63 -20.67
CA GLY A 20 6.54 4.95 -21.15
C GLY A 20 7.65 5.55 -20.29
N VAL A 21 8.68 6.07 -20.95
CA VAL A 21 9.67 6.97 -20.36
C VAL A 21 9.08 8.37 -20.35
N TRP A 22 8.95 8.95 -19.15
CA TRP A 22 8.36 10.27 -18.97
C TRP A 22 9.43 11.35 -18.73
N ALA A 23 10.64 10.97 -18.29
CA ALA A 23 11.75 11.87 -18.02
C ALA A 23 13.11 11.17 -18.21
N ALA A 24 14.15 11.99 -18.42
CA ALA A 24 15.54 11.57 -18.43
C ALA A 24 16.40 12.70 -17.81
N ALA A 25 17.49 12.33 -17.16
CA ALA A 25 18.46 13.27 -16.60
C ALA A 25 19.85 12.65 -16.62
N ASP A 26 20.87 13.50 -16.78
CA ASP A 26 22.25 13.10 -16.52
C ASP A 26 22.45 12.85 -15.02
N ALA A 27 23.13 11.76 -14.70
CA ALA A 27 23.45 11.40 -13.32
C ALA A 27 24.97 11.27 -13.17
N HIS A 28 25.46 11.46 -11.94
CA HIS A 28 26.86 11.22 -11.62
C HIS A 28 27.23 9.75 -11.91
N ASP A 29 28.46 9.48 -12.34
CA ASP A 29 28.89 8.11 -12.72
C ASP A 29 28.76 7.08 -11.58
N ALA A 30 28.85 7.55 -10.33
CA ALA A 30 28.63 6.71 -9.14
C ALA A 30 27.15 6.48 -8.79
N PHE A 31 26.19 7.10 -9.50
CA PHE A 31 24.77 7.01 -9.17
C PHE A 31 24.23 5.59 -9.41
N HIS A 32 23.48 5.07 -8.43
CA HIS A 32 22.77 3.81 -8.55
C HIS A 32 21.29 3.98 -8.15
N ALA A 33 20.38 3.76 -9.11
CA ALA A 33 18.94 3.98 -8.91
C ALA A 33 18.36 3.24 -7.68
N THR A 34 18.82 2.02 -7.42
CA THR A 34 18.38 1.24 -6.27
C THR A 34 19.02 1.67 -4.94
N HIS A 35 20.33 1.91 -4.90
CA HIS A 35 21.04 2.11 -3.63
C HIS A 35 21.03 3.57 -3.16
N HIS A 36 20.86 4.52 -4.08
CA HIS A 36 20.83 5.95 -3.74
C HIS A 36 19.43 6.53 -3.61
N ALA A 37 18.38 5.75 -3.91
CA ALA A 37 17.02 6.18 -3.63
C ALA A 37 16.80 6.28 -2.11
N LEU A 38 16.40 7.47 -1.67
CA LEU A 38 16.23 7.81 -0.26
C LEU A 38 14.91 7.28 0.31
N ARG A 39 13.86 7.27 -0.51
CA ARG A 39 12.51 6.89 -0.11
C ARG A 39 11.74 6.36 -1.32
N ARG A 40 10.85 5.42 -1.08
CA ARG A 40 9.82 4.96 -2.00
C ARG A 40 8.48 5.11 -1.30
N THR A 41 7.48 5.55 -2.03
CA THR A 41 6.13 5.76 -1.53
C THR A 41 5.18 4.98 -2.40
N TYR A 42 4.52 3.98 -1.85
CA TYR A 42 3.46 3.26 -2.54
C TYR A 42 2.11 3.84 -2.15
N ARG A 43 1.15 3.84 -3.08
CA ARG A 43 -0.27 4.11 -2.82
C ARG A 43 -1.09 2.88 -3.18
N TYR A 44 -1.99 2.50 -2.29
CA TYR A 44 -2.97 1.44 -2.53
C TYR A 44 -4.37 2.06 -2.55
N HIS A 45 -5.06 1.90 -3.68
CA HIS A 45 -6.42 2.41 -3.85
C HIS A 45 -7.43 1.33 -3.42
N LEU A 46 -7.80 1.33 -2.14
CA LEU A 46 -8.75 0.36 -1.59
C LEU A 46 -10.18 0.83 -1.86
N TYR A 47 -11.00 0.00 -2.50
CA TYR A 47 -12.44 0.26 -2.57
C TYR A 47 -13.06 0.05 -1.19
N ALA A 48 -13.65 1.11 -0.67
CA ALA A 48 -14.07 1.25 0.71
C ALA A 48 -15.20 2.27 0.79
N PRO A 49 -16.39 1.99 0.22
CA PRO A 49 -17.50 2.94 0.21
C PRO A 49 -17.81 3.41 1.63
N GLY A 50 -17.96 4.72 1.81
CA GLY A 50 -18.23 5.29 3.12
C GLY A 50 -19.57 4.77 3.67
N GLY A 51 -19.61 4.45 4.96
CA GLY A 51 -20.84 4.12 5.68
C GLY A 51 -21.75 5.34 5.89
N GLY A 52 -22.19 5.97 4.80
CA GLY A 52 -23.30 6.92 4.74
C GLY A 52 -23.26 8.15 5.66
N GLU A 53 -22.61 9.23 5.21
CA GLU A 53 -23.08 10.60 5.45
C GLU A 53 -23.09 11.36 4.12
N GLY A 54 -24.00 11.00 3.21
CA GLY A 54 -24.09 11.65 1.90
C GLY A 54 -25.27 11.17 1.06
N GLY A 55 -26.40 11.88 1.17
CA GLY A 55 -27.44 11.88 0.15
C GLY A 55 -28.60 10.91 0.35
N ALA A 56 -29.59 11.34 1.13
CA ALA A 56 -30.96 10.87 0.97
C ALA A 56 -31.53 11.35 -0.39
N GLU A 57 -31.07 10.76 -1.49
CA GLU A 57 -31.86 10.70 -2.72
C GLU A 57 -32.08 9.22 -3.05
N ALA A 58 -33.33 8.83 -2.92
CA ALA A 58 -33.80 7.46 -2.96
C ALA A 58 -33.40 6.76 -4.26
N SER A 59 -32.57 5.72 -4.13
CA SER A 59 -32.66 4.58 -5.03
C SER A 59 -33.19 3.40 -4.22
N ALA A 60 -34.46 3.10 -4.43
CA ALA A 60 -35.10 1.88 -3.96
C ALA A 60 -34.43 0.68 -4.64
N GLY A 61 -33.42 0.12 -3.99
CA GLY A 61 -32.72 -1.07 -4.42
C GLY A 61 -32.10 -1.75 -3.21
N THR A 62 -32.12 -3.08 -3.21
CA THR A 62 -31.62 -4.04 -2.23
C THR A 62 -30.12 -3.92 -1.84
N GLY A 63 -29.45 -2.79 -2.13
CA GLY A 63 -28.00 -2.59 -1.99
C GLY A 63 -27.53 -1.88 -0.71
N HIS A 64 -28.44 -1.52 0.21
CA HIS A 64 -28.05 -0.85 1.46
C HIS A 64 -27.28 -1.80 2.42
N ASP A 65 -27.58 -3.11 2.37
CA ASP A 65 -26.93 -4.11 3.23
C ASP A 65 -25.51 -4.47 2.75
N ASP A 66 -25.22 -4.40 1.45
CA ASP A 66 -23.90 -4.72 0.91
C ASP A 66 -22.93 -3.54 1.07
N ALA A 67 -23.40 -2.31 0.88
CA ALA A 67 -22.60 -1.11 1.15
C ALA A 67 -22.16 -1.00 2.63
N ALA A 68 -23.01 -1.44 3.56
CA ALA A 68 -22.66 -1.50 4.98
C ALA A 68 -21.60 -2.58 5.26
N ARG A 69 -21.68 -3.75 4.60
CA ARG A 69 -20.65 -4.82 4.70
C ARG A 69 -19.30 -4.39 4.11
N ASP A 70 -19.35 -3.61 3.05
CA ASP A 70 -18.16 -3.11 2.36
C ASP A 70 -17.62 -1.81 2.96
N SER A 71 -18.28 -1.26 3.98
CA SER A 71 -17.82 -0.07 4.67
C SER A 71 -16.53 -0.32 5.47
N ILE A 72 -15.69 0.71 5.52
CA ILE A 72 -14.45 0.72 6.29
C ILE A 72 -14.50 1.91 7.24
N ASP A 73 -14.19 1.64 8.51
CA ASP A 73 -14.03 2.64 9.55
C ASP A 73 -12.64 3.30 9.42
N ASP A 74 -12.64 4.56 9.01
CA ASP A 74 -11.42 5.34 8.77
C ASP A 74 -10.61 5.57 10.05
N GLU A 75 -11.25 5.69 11.22
CA GLU A 75 -10.56 5.87 12.50
C GLU A 75 -9.80 4.61 12.88
N ARG A 76 -10.43 3.44 12.71
CA ARG A 76 -9.75 2.14 12.91
C ARG A 76 -8.59 1.94 11.96
N VAL A 77 -8.73 2.38 10.71
CA VAL A 77 -7.63 2.34 9.73
C VAL A 77 -6.50 3.25 10.17
N ALA A 78 -6.79 4.49 10.59
CA ALA A 78 -5.79 5.42 11.07
C ALA A 78 -5.04 4.86 12.30
N ASP A 79 -5.76 4.27 13.25
CA ASP A 79 -5.17 3.62 14.42
C ASP A 79 -4.25 2.46 14.03
N ALA A 80 -4.68 1.59 13.11
CA ALA A 80 -3.87 0.47 12.63
C ALA A 80 -2.60 0.95 11.91
N LEU A 81 -2.71 1.96 11.04
CA LEU A 81 -1.57 2.53 10.32
C LEU A 81 -0.59 3.23 11.27
N ALA A 82 -1.09 3.88 12.32
CA ALA A 82 -0.24 4.44 13.37
C ALA A 82 0.55 3.36 14.11
N ARG A 83 -0.03 2.16 14.32
CA ARG A 83 0.70 1.00 14.89
C ARG A 83 1.78 0.46 13.96
N PHE A 84 1.48 0.37 12.67
CA PHE A 84 2.45 -0.06 11.66
C PHE A 84 3.47 1.02 11.27
N SER A 85 3.38 2.25 11.78
CA SER A 85 4.36 3.29 11.50
C SER A 85 5.50 3.25 12.52
N GLY A 86 6.68 3.69 12.08
CA GLY A 86 7.93 3.64 12.83
C GLY A 86 8.80 2.42 12.49
N GLU A 87 9.87 2.27 13.27
CA GLU A 87 10.84 1.18 13.12
C GLU A 87 10.33 -0.11 13.77
N HIS A 88 10.07 -1.13 12.95
CA HIS A 88 9.62 -2.46 13.40
C HIS A 88 10.24 -3.58 12.57
N ASP A 89 10.26 -4.79 13.12
CA ASP A 89 10.54 -6.01 12.37
C ASP A 89 9.25 -6.58 11.75
N TYR A 90 9.13 -6.50 10.42
CA TYR A 90 7.96 -6.94 9.67
C TYR A 90 8.05 -8.39 9.17
N HIS A 91 8.81 -9.27 9.83
CA HIS A 91 9.01 -10.66 9.37
C HIS A 91 7.70 -11.44 9.15
N ASN A 92 6.64 -11.18 9.94
CA ASN A 92 5.32 -11.79 9.76
C ASN A 92 4.54 -11.24 8.54
N LEU A 93 4.97 -10.12 7.96
CA LEU A 93 4.37 -9.46 6.80
C LEU A 93 5.20 -9.61 5.53
N THR A 94 6.11 -10.58 5.50
CA THR A 94 6.87 -10.94 4.31
C THR A 94 7.21 -12.42 4.35
N SER A 95 7.79 -12.95 3.29
CA SER A 95 8.48 -14.25 3.37
C SER A 95 9.97 -14.11 3.06
N ASP A 96 10.48 -12.89 3.07
CA ASP A 96 11.92 -12.65 3.02
C ASP A 96 12.50 -12.94 4.40
N GLU A 97 13.65 -13.61 4.43
CA GLU A 97 14.31 -14.02 5.68
C GLU A 97 15.19 -12.91 6.28
N THR A 98 15.52 -11.88 5.49
CA THR A 98 16.42 -10.80 5.89
C THR A 98 15.90 -9.45 5.43
N GLY A 99 16.36 -8.38 6.09
CA GLY A 99 15.92 -7.03 5.77
C GLY A 99 14.43 -6.82 6.04
N THR A 100 13.93 -7.39 7.13
CA THR A 100 12.53 -7.26 7.57
C THR A 100 12.33 -6.06 8.49
N VAL A 101 13.40 -5.58 9.14
CA VAL A 101 13.39 -4.35 9.94
C VAL A 101 13.30 -3.13 9.03
N ARG A 102 12.25 -2.33 9.18
CA ARG A 102 12.02 -1.11 8.39
C ARG A 102 11.45 0.00 9.25
N ASP A 103 11.76 1.24 8.87
CA ASP A 103 11.08 2.43 9.35
C ASP A 103 10.03 2.84 8.30
N LEU A 104 8.76 2.66 8.65
CA LEU A 104 7.62 2.97 7.78
C LEU A 104 6.92 4.26 8.23
N ASP A 105 6.41 5.00 7.26
CA ASP A 105 5.44 6.06 7.47
C ASP A 105 4.20 5.71 6.65
N ALA A 106 3.09 5.45 7.33
CA ALA A 106 1.87 4.94 6.72
C ALA A 106 0.66 5.81 7.09
N THR A 107 -0.09 6.23 6.08
CA THR A 107 -1.28 7.08 6.24
C THR A 107 -2.39 6.63 5.30
N ALA A 108 -3.63 7.06 5.57
CA ALA A 108 -4.75 6.86 4.67
C ALA A 108 -5.50 8.17 4.46
N THR A 109 -5.98 8.39 3.25
CA THR A 109 -6.84 9.53 2.90
C THR A 109 -8.05 9.03 2.13
N ARG A 110 -9.25 9.46 2.52
CA ARG A 110 -10.48 9.13 1.83
C ARG A 110 -10.66 9.98 0.57
N ASP A 111 -11.02 9.33 -0.53
CA ASP A 111 -11.34 9.93 -1.82
C ASP A 111 -12.60 9.26 -2.38
N GLY A 112 -13.77 9.83 -2.03
CA GLY A 112 -15.07 9.25 -2.35
C GLY A 112 -15.24 7.84 -1.76
N ASP A 113 -15.50 6.87 -2.64
CA ASP A 113 -15.64 5.46 -2.28
C ASP A 113 -14.29 4.72 -2.18
N ALA A 114 -13.17 5.42 -2.32
CA ALA A 114 -11.84 4.85 -2.14
C ALA A 114 -11.19 5.34 -0.85
N LEU A 115 -10.41 4.46 -0.23
CA LEU A 115 -9.46 4.80 0.82
C LEU A 115 -8.06 4.60 0.26
N VAL A 116 -7.33 5.70 0.08
CA VAL A 116 -5.97 5.68 -0.47
C VAL A 116 -4.98 5.51 0.67
N VAL A 117 -4.41 4.32 0.79
CA VAL A 117 -3.37 4.02 1.79
C VAL A 117 -2.00 4.33 1.19
N GLU A 118 -1.29 5.28 1.77
CA GLU A 118 0.07 5.65 1.39
C GLU A 118 1.08 5.05 2.37
N VAL A 119 2.08 4.33 1.88
CA VAL A 119 3.14 3.72 2.70
C VAL A 119 4.51 4.10 2.14
N SER A 120 5.33 4.71 2.97
CA SER A 120 6.63 5.25 2.57
C SER A 120 7.77 4.69 3.42
N ALA A 121 8.87 4.28 2.77
CA ALA A 121 10.05 3.73 3.43
C ALA A 121 11.31 3.84 2.58
N GLY A 122 12.47 3.57 3.18
CA GLY A 122 13.74 3.42 2.44
C GLY A 122 13.75 2.24 1.47
N GLY A 123 12.91 1.22 1.70
CA GLY A 123 12.71 0.08 0.82
C GLY A 123 11.78 -0.94 1.47
N PHE A 124 11.24 -1.87 0.70
CA PHE A 124 10.22 -2.81 1.15
C PHE A 124 10.66 -4.25 0.92
N PRO A 125 10.58 -5.15 1.93
CA PRO A 125 10.63 -6.57 1.68
C PRO A 125 9.37 -7.03 0.92
N ARG A 126 9.44 -8.21 0.34
CA ARG A 126 8.47 -8.72 -0.61
C ARG A 126 7.04 -8.73 -0.04
N ALA A 127 6.15 -8.08 -0.79
CA ALA A 127 4.72 -7.99 -0.51
C ALA A 127 4.34 -7.29 0.83
N LEU A 128 5.28 -6.61 1.50
CA LEU A 128 5.01 -5.93 2.78
C LEU A 128 3.81 -5.00 2.68
N VAL A 129 3.80 -4.09 1.70
CA VAL A 129 2.70 -3.11 1.53
C VAL A 129 1.35 -3.80 1.36
N ARG A 130 1.29 -4.87 0.54
CA ARG A 130 0.04 -5.60 0.27
C ARG A 130 -0.47 -6.37 1.48
N ARG A 131 0.41 -6.89 2.32
CA ARG A 131 0.05 -7.60 3.56
C ARG A 131 -0.36 -6.62 4.67
N LEU A 132 0.34 -5.48 4.77
CA LEU A 132 -0.05 -4.37 5.64
C LEU A 132 -1.45 -3.87 5.28
N VAL A 133 -1.72 -3.60 3.99
CA VAL A 133 -3.05 -3.17 3.53
C VAL A 133 -4.13 -4.19 3.87
N ALA A 134 -3.90 -5.49 3.67
CA ALA A 134 -4.87 -6.51 4.03
C ALA A 134 -5.16 -6.55 5.55
N ALA A 135 -4.14 -6.36 6.39
CA ALA A 135 -4.32 -6.30 7.85
C ALA A 135 -5.11 -5.06 8.27
N VAL A 136 -4.78 -3.91 7.70
CA VAL A 136 -5.48 -2.63 7.94
C VAL A 136 -6.92 -2.70 7.46
N GLU A 137 -7.18 -3.30 6.30
CA GLU A 137 -8.53 -3.54 5.78
C GLU A 137 -9.34 -4.42 6.73
N ALA A 138 -8.78 -5.53 7.24
CA ALA A 138 -9.47 -6.39 8.19
C ALA A 138 -9.85 -5.66 9.49
N ILE A 139 -8.95 -4.80 9.99
CA ILE A 139 -9.21 -3.97 11.18
C ILE A 139 -10.28 -2.91 10.89
N GLY A 140 -10.17 -2.23 9.75
CA GLY A 140 -11.13 -1.21 9.30
C GLY A 140 -12.53 -1.76 9.04
N ARG A 141 -12.65 -3.00 8.54
CA ARG A 141 -13.92 -3.73 8.40
C ARG A 141 -14.43 -4.32 9.71
N GLY A 142 -13.63 -4.28 10.78
CA GLY A 142 -13.95 -4.87 12.07
C GLY A 142 -13.96 -6.40 12.10
N THR A 143 -13.37 -7.06 11.09
CA THR A 143 -13.16 -8.52 11.10
C THR A 143 -11.91 -8.93 11.88
N ALA A 144 -11.03 -7.98 12.18
CA ALA A 144 -9.93 -8.07 13.13
C ALA A 144 -9.96 -6.88 14.11
N ASP A 145 -9.30 -7.04 15.26
CA ASP A 145 -9.09 -5.98 16.23
C ASP A 145 -7.69 -5.36 16.12
N LEU A 146 -7.45 -4.24 16.79
CA LEU A 146 -6.15 -3.56 16.76
C LEU A 146 -5.02 -4.45 17.33
N ALA A 147 -5.33 -5.37 18.25
CA ALA A 147 -4.38 -6.34 18.79
C ALA A 147 -3.85 -7.31 17.71
N TYR A 148 -4.54 -7.44 16.58
CA TYR A 148 -4.03 -8.16 15.42
C TYR A 148 -2.78 -7.50 14.84
N ALA A 149 -2.73 -6.16 14.77
CA ALA A 149 -1.54 -5.44 14.32
C ALA A 149 -0.36 -5.69 15.29
N ASP A 150 -0.60 -5.62 16.60
CA ASP A 150 0.42 -5.89 17.61
C ASP A 150 0.96 -7.33 17.49
N ARG A 151 0.09 -8.31 17.20
CA ARG A 151 0.50 -9.70 16.97
C ARG A 151 1.39 -9.84 15.74
N LEU A 152 1.06 -9.14 14.65
CA LEU A 152 1.86 -9.18 13.42
C LEU A 152 3.23 -8.52 13.61
N LEU A 153 3.35 -7.55 14.51
CA LEU A 153 4.62 -6.90 14.86
C LEU A 153 5.40 -7.63 15.96
N ALA A 154 4.80 -8.61 16.62
CA ALA A 154 5.45 -9.38 17.68
C ALA A 154 6.57 -10.25 17.12
N ALA A 155 7.60 -10.50 17.94
CA ALA A 155 8.75 -11.34 17.57
C ALA A 155 8.40 -12.81 17.34
N GLU A 156 7.26 -13.28 17.86
CA GLU A 156 6.81 -14.66 17.69
C GLU A 156 6.23 -14.85 16.28
N PRO A 157 6.68 -15.86 15.51
CA PRO A 157 6.12 -16.16 14.21
C PRO A 157 4.63 -16.45 14.28
N VAL A 158 3.85 -15.79 13.43
CA VAL A 158 2.40 -16.02 13.36
C VAL A 158 2.12 -17.28 12.51
N PRO A 159 1.39 -18.29 13.04
CA PRO A 159 0.97 -19.45 12.27
C PRO A 159 0.19 -19.05 11.02
N GLY A 160 0.33 -19.81 9.93
CA GLY A 160 -0.24 -19.45 8.63
C GLY A 160 -1.75 -19.18 8.63
N GLU A 161 -2.53 -19.92 9.43
CA GLU A 161 -3.97 -19.71 9.60
C GLU A 161 -4.35 -18.39 10.33
N LEU A 162 -3.40 -17.81 11.06
CA LEU A 162 -3.55 -16.54 11.77
C LEU A 162 -2.80 -15.40 11.07
N GLY A 163 -1.99 -15.71 10.06
CA GLY A 163 -1.23 -14.75 9.28
C GLY A 163 -2.10 -13.98 8.29
N VAL A 164 -1.49 -13.00 7.63
CA VAL A 164 -2.17 -12.16 6.63
C VAL A 164 -1.61 -12.41 5.24
N GLY A 165 -2.48 -12.79 4.30
CA GLY A 165 -2.14 -12.89 2.88
C GLY A 165 -2.01 -11.52 2.22
N PRO A 166 -1.31 -11.38 1.08
CA PRO A 166 -1.22 -10.10 0.39
C PRO A 166 -2.56 -9.74 -0.29
N ALA A 167 -3.04 -8.51 -0.08
CA ALA A 167 -4.15 -7.92 -0.84
C ALA A 167 -3.89 -7.98 -2.36
N PRO A 168 -4.88 -7.93 -3.27
CA PRO A 168 -4.66 -7.97 -4.72
C PRO A 168 -3.61 -6.93 -5.22
N PRO A 169 -2.77 -7.24 -6.23
CA PRO A 169 -1.70 -6.33 -6.66
C PRO A 169 -2.18 -5.15 -7.52
N GLU A 170 -3.33 -5.26 -8.18
CA GLU A 170 -3.79 -4.32 -9.22
C GLU A 170 -3.97 -2.88 -8.71
N PRO A 171 -4.48 -2.62 -7.48
CA PRO A 171 -4.67 -1.26 -6.97
C PRO A 171 -3.41 -0.62 -6.37
N LEU A 172 -2.26 -1.31 -6.40
CA LEU A 172 -1.01 -0.82 -5.84
C LEU A 172 -0.18 -0.08 -6.90
N VAL A 173 0.17 1.18 -6.61
CA VAL A 173 1.03 2.01 -7.46
C VAL A 173 2.23 2.52 -6.67
N LEU A 174 3.36 2.69 -7.34
CA LEU A 174 4.56 3.37 -6.83
C LEU A 174 4.55 4.84 -7.27
#